data_AF-A0A2S6US76-F1
#
_entry.id   AF-A0A2S6US76-F1
#
_cell.length_a   1.000
_cell.length_b   1.000
_cell.length_c   1.000
_cell.angle_alpha   90.00
_cell.angle_beta   90.00
_cell.angle_gamma   90.00
#
_symmetry.space_group_name_H-M   'P 1'
#
loop_
_entity.id
_entity.type
_entity.pdbx_description
1 polymer ?
#
loop_
_entity_poly.entity_id
_entity_poly.type
_entity_poly.pdbx_seq_one_letter_code
_entity_poly.pdbx_strand_id
1 'polypeptide(L)'
;GGIDVYAQIQNIDLNTVLRPGAFVEVRIPDRYYSDVILLPVTAVNENNSIYIIENQRLVEKGVDVIRRYNESVLLRGDFSEGDIAVSRIFPEISPGLKVKTHEKR
;
A
#
# COMPACT_ATOMS: atom_id res chain seq x y z
N GLY A 1 -13.79 15.66 -16.99
CA GLY A 1 -12.98 16.88 -17.09
C GLY A 1 -11.53 16.48 -17.06
N GLY A 2 -10.75 16.84 -18.06
CA GLY A 2 -9.31 16.60 -18.09
C GLY A 2 -8.56 17.76 -17.45
N ILE A 3 -7.44 17.47 -16.80
CA ILE A 3 -6.46 18.47 -16.39
C ILE A 3 -5.34 18.48 -17.43
N ASP A 4 -5.00 19.66 -17.95
CA ASP A 4 -3.83 19.81 -18.80
C ASP A 4 -2.59 19.95 -17.91
N VAL A 5 -1.59 19.10 -18.15
CA VAL A 5 -0.32 19.11 -17.42
C VAL A 5 0.81 19.40 -18.40
N TYR A 6 1.60 20.43 -18.10
CA TYR A 6 2.78 20.81 -18.88
C TYR A 6 4.02 20.56 -18.03
N ALA A 7 5.08 20.04 -18.65
CA ALA A 7 6.38 19.84 -18.02
C ALA A 7 7.49 20.44 -18.89
N GLN A 8 8.51 21.01 -18.25
CA GLN A 8 9.68 21.56 -18.92
C GLN A 8 10.91 20.73 -18.56
N ILE A 9 11.65 20.29 -19.57
CA ILE A 9 12.95 19.67 -19.36
C ILE A 9 13.96 20.79 -19.09
N GLN A 10 14.60 20.75 -17.93
CA GLN A 10 15.63 21.70 -17.54
C GLN A 10 17.02 21.17 -17.92
N ASN A 11 18.01 22.07 -18.04
CA ASN A 11 19.41 21.74 -18.28
C ASN A 11 19.68 20.97 -19.59
N ILE A 12 18.98 21.31 -20.68
CA ILE A 12 19.29 20.85 -22.03
C ILE A 12 20.38 21.75 -22.62
N ASP A 13 21.42 21.13 -23.19
CA ASP A 13 22.42 21.79 -24.04
C ASP A 13 22.45 21.19 -25.45
N LEU A 14 23.31 21.73 -26.33
CA LEU A 14 23.46 21.25 -27.72
C LEU A 14 24.00 19.81 -27.83
N ASN A 15 24.52 19.23 -26.74
CA ASN A 15 25.02 17.86 -26.68
C ASN A 15 23.99 16.88 -26.11
N THR A 16 22.86 17.38 -25.60
CA THR A 16 21.81 16.57 -24.99
C THR A 16 21.09 15.78 -26.08
N VAL A 17 21.14 14.45 -25.99
CA VAL A 17 20.55 13.54 -26.97
C VAL A 17 19.03 13.46 -26.78
N LEU A 18 18.31 14.50 -27.20
CA LEU A 18 16.85 14.51 -27.26
C LEU A 18 16.39 14.97 -28.64
N ARG A 19 16.01 14.01 -29.50
CA ARG A 19 15.55 14.31 -30.85
C ARG A 19 14.08 14.77 -30.82
N PRO A 20 13.68 15.75 -31.64
CA PRO A 20 12.27 16.04 -31.87
C PRO A 20 11.51 14.77 -32.25
N GLY A 21 10.35 14.55 -31.63
CA GLY A 21 9.54 13.35 -31.83
C GLY A 21 9.97 12.13 -30.99
N ALA A 22 10.98 12.24 -30.13
CA ALA A 22 11.27 11.21 -29.14
C ALA A 22 10.14 11.11 -28.09
N PHE A 23 9.75 9.89 -27.75
CA PHE A 23 8.89 9.64 -26.60
C PHE A 23 9.68 9.82 -25.30
N VAL A 24 9.09 10.47 -24.31
CA VAL A 24 9.66 10.67 -22.99
C VAL A 24 8.70 10.12 -21.92
N GLU A 25 9.24 9.55 -20.85
CA GLU A 25 8.47 9.14 -19.67
C GLU A 25 8.52 10.27 -18.62
N VAL A 26 7.36 10.72 -18.15
CA VAL A 26 7.27 11.68 -17.04
C VAL A 26 6.76 10.94 -15.81
N ARG A 27 7.54 10.97 -14.73
CA ARG A 27 7.13 10.43 -13.42
C ARG A 27 6.73 11.59 -12.51
N ILE A 28 5.44 11.72 -12.25
CA ILE A 28 4.90 12.73 -11.32
C ILE A 28 4.75 12.04 -9.95
N PRO A 29 5.48 12.48 -8.91
CA PRO A 29 5.32 11.91 -7.58
C PRO A 29 3.90 12.19 -7.08
N ASP A 30 3.28 11.18 -6.46
CA ASP A 30 2.00 11.33 -5.81
C ASP A 30 2.14 12.04 -4.44
N ARG A 31 1.02 12.26 -3.76
CA ARG A 31 1.02 12.74 -2.38
C ARG A 31 1.73 11.75 -1.46
N TYR A 32 2.59 12.26 -0.59
CA TYR A 32 3.15 11.48 0.53
C TYR A 32 2.08 11.18 1.57
N TYR A 33 1.96 9.90 1.94
CA TYR A 33 1.11 9.44 3.02
C TYR A 33 1.99 9.06 4.21
N SER A 34 1.86 9.79 5.33
CA SER A 34 2.49 9.44 6.61
C SER A 34 1.57 8.55 7.44
N ASP A 35 2.18 7.79 8.35
CA ASP A 35 1.45 7.00 9.37
C ASP A 35 0.45 6.03 8.72
N VAL A 36 0.95 5.29 7.73
CA VAL A 36 0.21 4.28 6.99
C VAL A 36 1.05 3.02 6.84
N ILE A 37 0.36 1.87 6.78
CA ILE A 37 0.94 0.59 6.39
C ILE A 37 0.42 0.20 5.01
N LEU A 38 1.23 -0.57 4.27
CA LEU A 38 0.87 -1.13 2.98
C LEU A 38 0.60 -2.63 3.13
N LEU A 39 -0.61 -3.06 2.80
CA LEU A 39 -0.99 -4.48 2.79
C LEU A 39 -1.57 -4.89 1.43
N PRO A 40 -1.61 -6.19 1.10
CA PRO A 40 -2.43 -6.68 0.01
C PRO A 40 -3.90 -6.36 0.24
N VAL A 41 -4.67 -6.09 -0.82
CA VAL A 41 -6.12 -5.84 -0.72
C VAL A 41 -6.86 -7.02 -0.07
N THR A 42 -6.32 -8.23 -0.16
CA THR A 42 -6.88 -9.46 0.44
C THR A 42 -6.76 -9.53 1.96
N ALA A 43 -6.00 -8.62 2.58
CA ALA A 43 -5.85 -8.54 4.03
C ALA A 43 -7.01 -7.81 4.72
N VAL A 44 -7.81 -7.05 3.98
CA VAL A 44 -8.88 -6.19 4.50
C VAL A 44 -10.22 -6.87 4.30
N ASN A 45 -11.03 -6.95 5.36
CA ASN A 45 -12.37 -7.53 5.30
C ASN A 45 -13.40 -6.51 4.78
N GLU A 46 -14.65 -6.96 4.65
CA GLU A 46 -15.77 -6.13 4.17
C GLU A 46 -16.12 -4.96 5.11
N ASN A 47 -15.78 -5.07 6.39
CA ASN A 47 -16.03 -4.06 7.42
C ASN A 47 -14.88 -3.07 7.61
N ASN A 48 -13.92 -3.02 6.68
CA ASN A 48 -12.67 -2.25 6.80
C ASN A 48 -11.93 -2.55 8.11
N SER A 49 -11.68 -3.84 8.35
CA SER A 49 -10.78 -4.28 9.41
C SER A 49 -9.73 -5.25 8.86
N ILE A 50 -8.67 -5.42 9.63
CA ILE A 50 -7.63 -6.42 9.40
C ILE A 50 -7.47 -7.30 10.63
N TYR A 51 -6.78 -8.43 10.46
CA TYR A 51 -6.35 -9.26 11.59
C TYR A 51 -4.86 -9.11 11.82
N ILE A 52 -4.47 -8.84 13.07
CA ILE A 52 -3.09 -8.87 13.54
C ILE A 52 -2.89 -9.97 14.58
N ILE A 53 -1.65 -10.37 14.81
CA ILE A 53 -1.30 -11.36 15.83
C ILE A 53 -0.90 -10.65 17.12
N GLU A 54 -1.68 -10.81 18.17
CA GLU A 54 -1.33 -10.42 19.54
C GLU A 54 -1.39 -11.67 20.44
N ASN A 55 -0.36 -11.93 21.25
CA ASN A 55 -0.33 -13.06 22.17
C ASN A 55 -0.67 -14.42 21.52
N GLN A 56 -0.14 -14.68 20.32
CA GLN A 56 -0.41 -15.88 19.49
C GLN A 56 -1.88 -16.06 19.09
N ARG A 57 -2.67 -14.99 19.09
CA ARG A 57 -4.08 -15.01 18.69
C ARG A 57 -4.38 -13.89 17.70
N LEU A 58 -5.34 -14.14 16.83
CA LEU A 58 -5.83 -13.10 15.92
C LEU A 58 -6.66 -12.07 16.69
N VAL A 59 -6.34 -10.80 16.47
CA VAL A 59 -7.12 -9.66 16.95
C VAL A 59 -7.58 -8.86 15.75
N GLU A 60 -8.88 -8.61 15.67
CA GLU A 60 -9.45 -7.76 14.63
C GLU A 60 -9.24 -6.29 15.00
N LYS A 61 -8.70 -5.50 14.07
CA LYS A 61 -8.47 -4.07 14.23
C LYS A 61 -9.19 -3.33 13.11
N GLY A 62 -10.06 -2.40 13.48
CA GLY A 62 -10.66 -1.46 12.51
C GLY A 62 -9.59 -0.55 11.91
N VAL A 63 -9.73 -0.23 10.62
CA VAL A 63 -8.74 0.53 9.87
C VAL A 63 -9.39 1.58 8.98
N ASP A 64 -8.70 2.70 8.79
CA ASP A 64 -9.04 3.68 7.78
C ASP A 64 -8.37 3.29 6.46
N VAL A 65 -9.18 3.01 5.43
CA VAL A 65 -8.68 2.75 4.08
C VAL A 65 -8.35 4.08 3.40
N ILE A 66 -7.07 4.44 3.37
CA ILE A 66 -6.60 5.71 2.81
C ILE A 66 -6.63 5.68 1.28
N ARG A 67 -6.19 4.55 0.69
CA ARG A 67 -6.17 4.37 -0.76
C ARG A 67 -6.08 2.90 -1.14
N ARG A 68 -6.76 2.53 -2.22
CA ARG A 68 -6.56 1.25 -2.92
C ARG A 68 -5.86 1.53 -4.25
N TYR A 69 -4.81 0.77 -4.58
CA TYR A 69 -4.14 0.84 -5.87
C TYR A 69 -3.60 -0.54 -6.25
N ASN A 70 -3.89 -0.99 -7.47
CA ASN A 70 -3.57 -2.33 -7.95
C ASN A 70 -4.04 -3.41 -6.95
N GLU A 71 -3.11 -4.27 -6.49
CA GLU A 71 -3.36 -5.35 -5.53
C GLU A 71 -3.03 -4.94 -4.08
N SER A 72 -2.81 -3.65 -3.83
CA SER A 72 -2.40 -3.14 -2.53
C SER A 72 -3.35 -2.07 -1.99
N VAL A 73 -3.30 -1.90 -0.67
CA VAL A 73 -4.10 -0.94 0.07
C VAL A 73 -3.25 -0.25 1.13
N LEU A 74 -3.34 1.07 1.17
CA LEU A 74 -2.76 1.90 2.23
C LEU A 74 -3.79 2.05 3.34
N LEU A 75 -3.39 1.70 4.55
CA LEU A 75 -4.24 1.69 5.73
C LEU A 75 -3.65 2.56 6.81
N ARG A 76 -4.52 3.23 7.57
CA ARG A 76 -4.16 3.88 8.83
C ARG A 76 -4.93 3.22 9.96
N GLY A 77 -4.30 3.13 11.13
CA GLY A 77 -4.88 2.49 12.30
C GLY A 77 -3.89 2.49 13.45
N ASP A 78 -4.28 1.85 14.54
CA ASP A 78 -3.45 1.65 15.72
C ASP A 78 -2.55 0.42 15.52
N PHE A 79 -1.37 0.66 14.94
CA PHE A 79 -0.36 -0.36 14.65
C PHE A 79 1.00 0.08 15.18
N SER A 80 1.80 -0.89 15.59
CA SER A 80 3.19 -0.71 15.99
C SER A 80 4.14 -1.37 15.00
N GLU A 81 5.36 -0.84 14.92
CA GLU A 81 6.42 -1.52 14.17
C GLU A 81 6.66 -2.92 14.75
N GLY A 82 6.69 -3.93 13.87
CA GLY A 82 6.82 -5.34 14.25
C GLY A 82 5.49 -6.09 14.38
N ASP A 83 4.34 -5.42 14.30
CA ASP A 83 3.04 -6.10 14.24
C ASP A 83 2.95 -7.03 13.02
N ILE A 84 2.46 -8.25 13.24
CA ILE A 84 2.29 -9.24 12.17
C ILE A 84 0.83 -9.26 11.75
N ALA A 85 0.55 -8.77 10.54
CA ALA A 85 -0.77 -8.77 9.93
C ALA A 85 -1.01 -10.01 9.06
N VAL A 86 -2.26 -10.48 9.02
CA VAL A 86 -2.70 -11.53 8.09
C VAL A 86 -2.80 -10.95 6.68
N SER A 87 -2.10 -11.54 5.71
CA SER A 87 -2.06 -11.03 4.33
C SER A 87 -3.28 -11.43 3.47
N ARG A 88 -4.00 -12.49 3.87
CA ARG A 88 -5.21 -12.98 3.18
C ARG A 88 -6.22 -13.56 4.17
N ILE A 89 -7.42 -13.01 4.16
CA ILE A 89 -8.58 -13.54 4.88
C ILE A 89 -9.06 -14.84 4.22
N PHE A 90 -9.48 -15.80 5.03
CA PHE A 90 -10.05 -17.08 4.60
C PHE A 90 -11.37 -17.34 5.34
N PRO A 91 -12.29 -18.17 4.82
CA PRO A 91 -13.66 -18.27 5.34
C PRO A 91 -13.81 -18.60 6.83
N GLU A 92 -12.82 -19.23 7.44
CA GLU A 92 -12.85 -19.66 8.85
C GLU A 92 -12.06 -18.73 9.80
N ILE A 93 -11.53 -17.62 9.28
CA ILE A 93 -10.78 -16.66 10.08
C ILE A 93 -11.74 -15.92 11.01
N SER A 94 -11.36 -15.80 12.28
CA SER A 94 -12.17 -15.11 13.29
C SER A 94 -11.28 -14.57 14.42
N PRO A 95 -11.75 -13.55 15.17
CA PRO A 95 -11.05 -13.07 16.35
C PRO A 95 -10.80 -14.21 17.36
N GLY A 96 -9.63 -14.18 18.00
CA GLY A 96 -9.22 -15.15 19.01
C GLY A 96 -8.65 -16.46 18.46
N LEU A 97 -8.68 -16.70 17.14
CA LEU A 97 -8.09 -17.89 16.53
C LEU A 97 -6.60 -18.00 16.87
N LYS A 98 -6.17 -19.16 17.37
CA LYS A 98 -4.78 -19.40 17.77
C LYS A 98 -3.90 -19.55 16.54
N VAL A 99 -2.75 -18.86 16.53
CA VAL A 99 -1.82 -18.83 15.40
C VAL A 99 -0.52 -19.53 15.77
N LYS A 100 0.04 -20.24 14.81
CA LYS A 100 1.45 -20.65 14.81
C LYS A 100 2.15 -19.91 13.68
N THR A 101 3.10 -19.06 14.02
CA THR A 101 3.90 -18.33 13.04
C THR A 101 5.02 -19.24 12.53
N HIS A 102 5.17 -19.28 11.21
CA HIS A 102 6.30 -19.92 10.54
C HIS A 102 6.97 -18.87 9.67
N GLU A 103 8.24 -18.58 9.92
CA GLU A 103 9.02 -17.75 9.01
C GLU A 103 9.28 -18.53 7.72
N LYS A 104 8.88 -17.97 6.58
CA LYS A 104 9.37 -18.45 5.29
C LYS A 104 10.82 -17.98 5.16
N ARG A 105 11.76 -18.92 5.21
CA ARG A 105 13.15 -18.71 4.78
C ARG A 105 13.23 -18.51 3.27
#